data_AF-A0A142FGX5-F1
#
_entry.id   AF-A0A142FGX5-F1
#
_cell.length_a   1.000
_cell.length_b   1.000
_cell.length_c   1.000
_cell.angle_alpha   90.00
_cell.angle_beta   90.00
_cell.angle_gamma   90.00
#
_symmetry.space_group_name_H-M   'P 1'
#
loop_
_entity.id
_entity.type
_entity.pdbx_description
1 polymer ?
#
loop_
_entity_poly.entity_id
_entity_poly.type
_entity_poly.pdbx_seq_one_letter_code
_entity_poly.pdbx_strand_id
1 'polypeptide(L)'
;FADDVDGEALTALILNNLKGSIKVVAVKAPGFGDRKKEMLEDIAILTNGEVITEQLGIKLEKVNDTSKLGTANRVIVTKDHTTIVHDKN
;
A
#
# COMPACT_ATOMS: atom_id res chain seq x y z
N PHE A 1 0.39 0.52 -1.48
CA PHE A 1 1.28 1.40 -2.26
C PHE A 1 2.72 1.00 -1.96
N ALA A 2 3.59 0.97 -2.96
CA ALA A 2 5.03 0.67 -2.79
C ALA A 2 5.85 1.38 -3.87
N ASP A 3 7.16 1.52 -3.70
CA ASP A 3 8.04 2.06 -4.74
C ASP A 3 7.93 1.27 -6.05
N ASP A 4 8.08 -0.05 -5.95
CA ASP A 4 7.73 -1.00 -7.00
C ASP A 4 7.26 -2.33 -6.42
N VAL A 5 6.56 -3.12 -7.23
CA VAL A 5 6.18 -4.50 -6.89
C VAL A 5 6.44 -5.35 -8.13
N ASP A 6 7.57 -6.07 -8.13
CA ASP A 6 8.09 -6.76 -9.31
C ASP A 6 8.41 -8.24 -9.04
N GLY A 7 8.79 -8.96 -10.11
CA GLY A 7 9.36 -10.30 -10.05
C GLY A 7 8.44 -11.34 -9.40
N GLU A 8 9.01 -12.12 -8.49
CA GLU A 8 8.30 -13.20 -7.79
C GLU A 8 7.17 -12.67 -6.90
N ALA A 9 7.35 -11.50 -6.28
CA ALA A 9 6.32 -10.89 -5.44
C ALA A 9 5.07 -10.53 -6.25
N LEU A 10 5.25 -9.86 -7.40
CA LEU A 10 4.13 -9.53 -8.28
C LEU A 10 3.43 -10.79 -8.81
N THR A 11 4.22 -11.78 -9.22
CA THR A 11 3.70 -13.06 -9.72
C THR A 11 2.85 -13.75 -8.65
N ALA A 12 3.33 -13.79 -7.40
CA ALA A 12 2.59 -14.37 -6.29
C ALA A 12 1.27 -13.63 -6.02
N LEU A 13 1.26 -12.30 -6.04
CA LEU A 13 0.03 -11.52 -5.83
C LEU A 13 -1.00 -11.77 -6.94
N ILE A 14 -0.57 -11.80 -8.20
CA ILE A 14 -1.44 -12.09 -9.35
C ILE A 14 -2.07 -13.48 -9.22
N LEU A 15 -1.26 -14.51 -8.93
CA LEU A 15 -1.76 -15.87 -8.78
C LEU A 15 -2.75 -16.01 -7.63
N ASN A 16 -2.48 -15.37 -6.50
CA ASN A 16 -3.39 -15.40 -5.34
C ASN A 16 -4.71 -14.67 -5.61
N ASN A 17 -4.67 -13.55 -6.34
CA ASN A 17 -5.86 -12.82 -6.73
C ASN A 17 -6.72 -13.61 -7.74
N LEU A 18 -6.10 -14.24 -8.75
CA LEU A 18 -6.80 -15.09 -9.72
C LEU A 18 -7.46 -16.31 -9.08
N LYS A 19 -6.83 -16.90 -8.06
CA LYS A 19 -7.37 -18.02 -7.28
C LYS A 19 -8.46 -17.59 -6.29
N GLY A 20 -8.63 -16.29 -6.04
CA GLY A 20 -9.54 -15.76 -5.03
C GLY A 20 -9.09 -15.99 -3.58
N SER A 21 -7.86 -16.46 -3.36
CA SER A 21 -7.32 -16.73 -2.02
C SER A 21 -7.01 -15.45 -1.25
N ILE A 22 -6.48 -14.43 -1.96
CA ILE A 22 -6.19 -13.11 -1.40
C ILE A 22 -6.73 -12.07 -2.38
N LYS A 23 -7.66 -11.23 -1.93
CA LYS A 23 -8.11 -10.07 -2.70
C LYS A 23 -7.09 -8.96 -2.52
N VAL A 24 -6.31 -8.68 -3.57
CA VAL A 24 -5.18 -7.74 -3.48
C VAL A 24 -5.01 -6.96 -4.78
N VAL A 25 -4.58 -5.71 -4.63
CA VAL A 25 -4.12 -4.86 -5.73
C VAL A 25 -2.85 -4.14 -5.29
N ALA A 26 -1.83 -4.16 -6.15
CA ALA A 26 -0.59 -3.42 -5.94
C ALA A 26 -0.62 -2.16 -6.82
N VAL A 27 -0.22 -1.03 -6.25
CA VAL A 27 -0.16 0.27 -6.93
C VAL A 27 1.17 0.93 -6.57
N LYS A 28 1.86 1.51 -7.55
CA LYS A 28 3.07 2.30 -7.30
C LYS A 28 2.74 3.53 -6.45
N ALA A 29 3.63 3.87 -5.54
CA ALA A 29 3.52 5.06 -4.72
C ALA A 29 3.52 6.32 -5.62
N PRO A 30 2.66 7.32 -5.33
CA PRO A 30 2.59 8.53 -6.13
C PRO A 30 3.82 9.41 -5.91
N GLY A 31 4.25 10.13 -6.95
CA GLY A 31 5.39 11.04 -6.88
C GLY A 31 6.77 10.35 -6.89
N PHE A 32 7.81 11.14 -6.68
CA PHE A 32 9.22 10.70 -6.69
C PHE A 32 10.00 11.42 -5.58
N GLY A 33 11.14 10.86 -5.16
CA GLY A 33 12.00 11.47 -4.14
C GLY A 33 11.27 11.76 -2.83
N ASP A 34 11.51 12.92 -2.24
CA ASP A 34 10.89 13.31 -0.96
C ASP A 34 9.39 13.53 -1.08
N ARG A 35 8.90 14.03 -2.22
CA ARG A 35 7.46 14.17 -2.47
C ARG A 35 6.71 12.84 -2.37
N LYS A 36 7.35 11.73 -2.78
CA LYS A 36 6.77 10.40 -2.62
C LYS A 36 6.59 10.04 -1.16
N LYS A 37 7.59 10.34 -0.32
CA LYS A 37 7.53 10.07 1.12
C LYS A 37 6.40 10.87 1.76
N GLU A 38 6.33 12.16 1.48
CA GLU A 38 5.26 13.05 1.95
C GLU A 38 3.86 12.52 1.55
N MET A 39 3.68 12.14 0.29
CA MET A 39 2.39 11.59 -0.17
C MET A 39 2.05 10.23 0.45
N LEU A 40 3.05 9.37 0.73
CA LEU A 40 2.82 8.12 1.43
C LEU A 40 2.44 8.35 2.89
N GLU A 41 3.06 9.32 3.55
CA GLU A 41 2.68 9.74 4.91
C GLU A 41 1.26 10.31 4.94
N ASP A 42 0.88 11.14 3.97
CA ASP A 42 -0.49 11.65 3.86
C ASP A 42 -1.51 10.50 3.72
N ILE A 43 -1.20 9.48 2.91
CA ILE A 43 -2.04 8.28 2.77
C ILE A 43 -2.10 7.50 4.08
N ALA A 44 -0.97 7.34 4.76
CA ALA A 44 -0.90 6.63 6.03
C ALA A 44 -1.76 7.33 7.09
N ILE A 45 -1.62 8.65 7.24
CA ILE A 45 -2.44 9.47 8.14
C ILE A 45 -3.92 9.38 7.77
N LEU A 46 -4.27 9.52 6.48
CA LEU A 46 -5.65 9.42 6.01
C LEU A 46 -6.31 8.08 6.36
N THR A 47 -5.52 7.01 6.39
CA THR A 47 -6.02 5.64 6.57
C THR A 47 -5.72 5.06 7.95
N ASN A 48 -5.14 5.84 8.86
CA ASN A 48 -4.59 5.38 10.15
C ASN A 48 -3.61 4.20 10.02
N GLY A 49 -2.80 4.20 8.96
CA GLY A 49 -1.70 3.26 8.75
C GLY A 49 -0.35 3.86 9.11
N GLU A 50 0.71 3.07 8.90
CA GLU A 50 2.09 3.50 9.07
C GLU A 50 2.90 3.22 7.80
N VAL A 51 3.75 4.16 7.38
CA VAL A 51 4.66 3.94 6.25
C VAL A 51 5.79 3.02 6.69
N ILE A 52 5.85 1.83 6.09
CA ILE A 52 6.92 0.88 6.31
C ILE A 52 8.10 1.24 5.40
N THR A 53 9.20 1.69 5.99
CA THR A 53 10.40 2.11 5.26
C THR A 53 11.67 1.78 6.03
N GLU A 54 12.68 1.27 5.32
CA GLU A 54 13.99 0.98 5.89
C GLU A 54 14.71 2.25 6.36
N GLN A 55 14.36 3.43 5.83
CA GLN A 55 14.93 4.72 6.26
C GLN A 55 14.61 5.03 7.73
N LEU A 56 13.47 4.54 8.23
CA LEU A 56 13.07 4.65 9.63
C LEU A 56 13.49 3.42 10.46
N GLY A 57 14.34 2.54 9.89
CA GLY A 57 14.82 1.32 10.54
C GLY A 57 13.80 0.18 10.57
N ILE A 58 12.67 0.31 9.88
CA ILE A 58 11.61 -0.71 9.84
C ILE A 58 11.80 -1.56 8.59
N LYS A 59 12.02 -2.86 8.79
CA LYS A 59 12.13 -3.81 7.69
C LYS A 59 10.81 -4.53 7.47
N LEU A 60 10.37 -4.65 6.22
CA LEU A 60 9.08 -5.24 5.86
C LEU A 60 8.94 -6.68 6.38
N GLU A 61 10.00 -7.49 6.32
CA GLU A 61 10.01 -8.87 6.79
C GLU A 61 9.87 -9.01 8.31
N LYS A 62 10.03 -7.92 9.06
CA LYS A 62 9.83 -7.89 10.52
C LYS A 62 8.45 -7.38 10.92
N VAL A 63 7.62 -6.96 9.97
CA VAL A 63 6.27 -6.46 10.23
C VAL A 63 5.33 -7.65 10.39
N ASN A 64 5.03 -8.00 11.64
CA ASN A 64 4.11 -9.09 11.99
C ASN A 64 2.78 -8.61 12.58
N ASP A 65 2.65 -7.30 12.81
CA ASP A 65 1.48 -6.69 13.43
C ASP A 65 0.62 -5.99 12.37
N THR A 66 -0.65 -6.39 12.29
CA THR A 66 -1.62 -5.82 11.35
C THR A 66 -2.11 -4.44 11.76
N SER A 67 -1.83 -3.97 12.98
CA SER A 67 -2.18 -2.62 13.45
C SER A 67 -1.56 -1.51 12.59
N LYS A 68 -0.47 -1.79 11.88
CA LYS A 68 0.22 -0.86 10.98
C LYS A 68 -0.49 -0.68 9.62
N LEU A 69 -1.47 -1.54 9.30
CA LEU A 69 -2.19 -1.48 8.02
C LEU A 69 -3.28 -0.40 8.07
N GLY A 70 -3.25 0.49 7.09
CA GLY A 70 -4.32 1.50 6.92
C GLY A 70 -5.65 0.88 6.48
N THR A 71 -6.75 1.51 6.90
CA THR A 71 -8.13 1.11 6.57
C THR A 71 -8.88 2.24 5.85
N ALA A 72 -9.70 1.86 4.87
CA ALA A 72 -10.56 2.76 4.13
C ALA A 72 -11.91 2.09 3.80
N ASN A 73 -12.98 2.88 3.69
CA ASN A 73 -14.32 2.41 3.36
C ASN A 73 -14.38 1.85 1.93
N ARG A 74 -13.64 2.48 1.02
CA ARG A 74 -13.53 2.03 -0.37
C ARG A 74 -12.22 2.47 -0.99
N VAL A 75 -11.60 1.56 -1.75
CA VAL A 75 -10.45 1.85 -2.61
C VAL A 75 -10.83 1.47 -4.03
N ILE A 76 -10.68 2.40 -4.96
CA ILE A 76 -10.96 2.22 -6.39
C ILE A 76 -9.65 2.38 -7.14
N VAL A 77 -9.24 1.36 -7.88
CA VAL A 77 -8.03 1.38 -8.71
C VAL A 77 -8.43 1.25 -10.17
N THR A 78 -7.94 2.18 -10.98
CA THR A 78 -8.05 2.16 -12.44
C THR A 78 -6.63 2.08 -13.03
N LYS A 79 -6.52 2.06 -14.36
CA LYS A 79 -5.22 2.10 -15.03
C LYS A 79 -4.39 3.32 -14.63
N ASP A 80 -5.04 4.47 -14.49
CA ASP A 80 -4.35 5.77 -14.38
C ASP A 80 -4.48 6.40 -13.00
N HIS A 81 -5.51 6.03 -12.22
CA HIS A 81 -5.84 6.66 -10.95
C HIS A 81 -6.17 5.64 -9.86
N THR A 82 -5.81 5.99 -8.62
CA THR A 82 -6.31 5.33 -7.41
C THR A 82 -7.05 6.34 -6.56
N THR A 83 -8.24 5.98 -6.09
CA THR A 83 -9.09 6.80 -5.23
C THR A 83 -9.33 6.07 -3.91
N ILE A 84 -8.99 6.72 -2.81
CA ILE A 84 -9.21 6.21 -1.45
C ILE A 84 -10.34 7.03 -0.84
N VAL A 85 -11.40 6.35 -0.41
CA VAL A 85 -12.54 6.94 0.29
C VAL A 85 -12.49 6.45 1.73
N HIS A 86 -12.28 7.38 2.67
CA HIS A 86 -12.23 7.12 4.10
C HIS A 86 -13.33 7.95 4.78
N ASP A 87 -14.24 7.31 5.52
CA ASP A 87 -15.24 8.01 6.33
C ASP A 87 -14.71 8.18 7.76
N LYS A 88 -14.87 9.38 8.33
CA LYS A 88 -14.49 9.70 9.72
C LYS A 88 -15.53 9.25 10.76
N ASN A 89 -16.34 8.24 10.48
CA ASN A 89 -17.43 7.83 11.38
C ASN A 89 -16.94 6.87 12.46
#